data_AF-A0A540WH06-F1
#
_entry.id   AF-A0A540WH06-F1
#
_cell.length_a   1.000
_cell.length_b   1.000
_cell.length_c   1.000
_cell.angle_alpha   90.00
_cell.angle_beta   90.00
_cell.angle_gamma   90.00
#
_symmetry.space_group_name_H-M   'P 1'
#
loop_
_entity.id
_entity.type
_entity.pdbx_description
1 polymer ?
#
loop_
_entity_poly.entity_id
_entity_poly.type
_entity_poly.pdbx_seq_one_letter_code
_entity_poly.pdbx_strand_id
1 'polypeptide(L)'
;LQGSGSRLIGGARSATLTRADVDRLLVEGFFPQVAADAQPLRARGALVEFGLPYAHDAAITRHIAAFLQRQGGALPDTVLLNGGVFHAQALRDRLLATLRGWQPAGAPPIRLLAVDEPRLDAAVARGAVAYAMARAGSAPRIRS
;
A
#
# COMPACT_ATOMS: atom_id res chain seq x y z
N LEU A 1 20.51 -44.27 39.37
CA LEU A 1 19.60 -43.80 38.32
C LEU A 1 19.60 -42.28 38.42
N GLN A 2 20.39 -41.48 37.69
CA GLN A 2 20.48 -41.27 36.24
C GLN A 2 19.13 -41.11 35.52
N GLY A 3 18.97 -39.95 34.84
CA GLY A 3 18.05 -39.69 33.73
C GLY A 3 16.86 -38.79 34.08
N SER A 4 16.87 -37.47 33.84
CA SER A 4 16.90 -36.71 32.57
C SER A 4 15.52 -36.53 31.92
N GLY A 5 15.14 -35.26 31.72
CA GLY A 5 13.97 -34.84 30.96
C GLY A 5 13.99 -33.38 30.52
N SER A 6 15.17 -32.79 30.29
CA SER A 6 15.33 -31.52 29.57
C SER A 6 15.06 -31.75 28.07
N ARG A 7 13.98 -31.18 27.53
CA ARG A 7 13.84 -30.76 26.11
C ARG A 7 12.41 -30.29 25.81
N LEU A 8 12.10 -29.03 26.11
CA LEU A 8 10.95 -28.33 25.51
C LEU A 8 11.22 -26.86 25.14
N ILE A 9 12.49 -26.41 25.13
CA ILE A 9 12.88 -25.13 24.53
C ILE A 9 13.98 -25.38 23.50
N GLY A 10 13.60 -26.04 22.41
CA GLY A 10 14.43 -26.17 21.22
C GLY A 10 14.31 -24.92 20.36
N GLY A 11 15.22 -23.95 20.56
CA GLY A 11 15.60 -23.02 19.49
C GLY A 11 14.76 -21.75 19.30
N ALA A 12 14.31 -21.09 20.37
CA ALA A 12 13.85 -19.70 20.23
C ALA A 12 15.04 -18.80 19.84
N ARG A 13 15.18 -18.52 18.54
CA ARG A 13 16.16 -17.57 18.01
C ARG A 13 15.60 -16.17 18.20
N SER A 14 16.04 -15.48 19.24
CA SER A 14 15.78 -14.05 19.40
C SER A 14 16.65 -13.26 18.42
N ALA A 15 16.04 -12.39 17.63
CA ALA A 15 16.75 -11.42 16.79
C ALA A 15 16.36 -10.02 17.25
N THR A 16 17.35 -9.11 17.32
CA THR A 16 17.08 -7.70 17.61
C THR A 16 16.68 -7.03 16.31
N LEU A 17 15.44 -6.55 16.23
CA LEU A 17 14.96 -5.74 15.11
C LEU A 17 15.11 -4.27 15.46
N THR A 18 15.80 -3.51 14.60
CA THR A 18 15.83 -2.06 14.74
C THR A 18 14.57 -1.44 14.15
N ARG A 19 14.26 -0.19 14.52
CA ARG A 19 13.18 0.59 13.88
C ARG A 19 13.37 0.66 12.36
N ALA A 20 14.60 0.80 11.89
CA ALA A 20 14.92 0.83 10.47
C ALA A 20 14.64 -0.52 9.78
N ASP A 21 14.87 -1.64 10.47
CA ASP A 21 14.54 -2.97 9.94
C ASP A 21 13.04 -3.16 9.83
N VAL A 22 12.26 -2.73 10.82
CA VAL A 22 10.79 -2.79 10.78
C VAL A 22 10.25 -1.89 9.67
N ASP A 23 10.72 -0.65 9.57
CA ASP A 23 10.31 0.29 8.52
C ASP A 23 10.60 -0.31 7.13
N ARG A 24 11.79 -0.88 6.93
CA ARG A 24 12.16 -1.56 5.68
C ARG A 24 11.28 -2.77 5.41
N LEU A 25 11.07 -3.66 6.39
CA LEU A 25 10.26 -4.86 6.24
C LEU A 25 8.80 -4.53 5.90
N LEU A 26 8.22 -3.50 6.52
CA LEU A 26 6.87 -3.03 6.21
C LEU A 26 6.80 -2.42 4.80
N VAL A 27 7.76 -1.58 4.44
CA VAL A 27 7.83 -0.99 3.09
C VAL A 27 7.97 -2.07 2.03
N GLU A 28 8.88 -3.03 2.19
CA GLU A 28 9.10 -4.12 1.23
C GLU A 28 7.91 -5.11 1.20
N GLY A 29 7.26 -5.36 2.33
CA GLY A 29 6.10 -6.25 2.41
C GLY A 29 4.86 -5.67 1.74
N PHE A 30 4.51 -4.41 2.04
CA PHE A 30 3.29 -3.78 1.54
C PHE A 30 3.48 -3.02 0.23
N PHE A 31 4.66 -2.46 -0.02
CA PHE A 31 4.96 -1.65 -1.21
C PHE A 31 6.27 -2.08 -1.90
N PRO A 32 6.43 -3.36 -2.26
CA PRO A 32 7.62 -3.80 -2.99
C PRO A 32 7.74 -3.06 -4.33
N GLN A 33 8.97 -2.86 -4.78
CA GLN A 33 9.25 -2.46 -6.16
C GLN A 33 8.96 -3.64 -7.09
N VAL A 34 8.03 -3.44 -8.02
CA VAL A 34 7.56 -4.50 -8.95
C VAL A 34 7.46 -3.92 -10.36
N ALA A 35 7.43 -4.79 -11.38
CA ALA A 35 7.21 -4.38 -12.75
C ALA A 35 5.75 -3.99 -13.03
N ALA A 36 5.51 -3.24 -14.10
CA ALA A 36 4.17 -2.74 -14.48
C ALA A 36 3.18 -3.84 -14.91
N ASP A 37 3.68 -5.04 -15.19
CA ASP A 37 2.91 -6.24 -15.55
C ASP A 37 2.70 -7.18 -14.35
N ALA A 38 3.24 -6.84 -13.17
CA ALA A 38 3.14 -7.66 -11.98
C ALA A 38 1.68 -7.97 -11.61
N GLN A 39 1.44 -9.22 -11.21
CA GLN A 39 0.12 -9.70 -10.81
C GLN A 39 0.08 -10.03 -9.32
N PRO A 40 -1.05 -9.78 -8.63
CA PRO A 40 -1.26 -10.24 -7.27
C PRO A 40 -1.07 -11.75 -7.14
N LEU A 41 -0.43 -12.19 -6.06
CA LEU A 41 -0.35 -13.60 -5.71
C LEU A 41 -1.75 -14.13 -5.46
N ARG A 42 -2.10 -15.20 -6.15
CA ARG A 42 -3.27 -16.00 -5.83
C ARG A 42 -2.85 -17.09 -4.86
N ALA A 43 -3.61 -17.29 -3.79
CA ALA A 43 -3.40 -18.43 -2.92
C ALA A 43 -3.55 -19.72 -3.74
N ARG A 44 -2.49 -20.52 -3.85
CA ARG A 44 -2.63 -21.95 -4.16
C ARG A 44 -3.13 -22.58 -2.87
N GLY A 45 -4.32 -23.16 -2.89
CA GLY A 45 -4.95 -23.71 -1.69
C GLY A 45 -4.00 -24.62 -0.90
N ALA A 46 -3.64 -24.17 0.30
CA ALA A 46 -2.96 -24.96 1.32
C ALA A 46 -3.17 -24.23 2.65
N LEU A 47 -3.87 -24.90 3.59
CA LEU A 47 -4.25 -24.45 4.93
C LEU A 47 -4.47 -22.93 5.12
N VAL A 48 -5.74 -22.52 5.09
CA VAL A 48 -6.13 -21.24 5.68
C VAL A 48 -5.82 -21.33 7.17
N GLU A 49 -4.76 -20.65 7.62
CA GLU A 49 -4.49 -20.47 9.05
C GLU A 49 -5.76 -19.94 9.72
N PHE A 50 -6.22 -20.70 10.72
CA PHE A 50 -7.47 -20.50 11.42
C PHE A 50 -7.68 -19.02 11.82
N GLY A 51 -8.60 -18.35 11.15
CA GLY A 51 -9.37 -17.23 11.73
C GLY A 51 -8.77 -15.83 11.73
N LEU A 52 -7.66 -15.55 11.01
CA LEU A 52 -7.18 -14.17 10.84
C LEU A 52 -7.43 -13.68 9.40
N PRO A 53 -8.17 -12.57 9.20
CA PRO A 53 -8.53 -12.06 7.88
C PRO A 53 -7.35 -11.29 7.26
N TYR A 54 -6.24 -11.96 6.98
CA TYR A 54 -5.12 -11.35 6.27
C TYR A 54 -5.38 -11.37 4.77
N ALA A 55 -5.11 -10.24 4.10
CA ALA A 55 -5.11 -10.17 2.64
C ALA A 55 -4.09 -11.19 2.10
N HIS A 56 -4.52 -12.06 1.19
CA HIS A 56 -3.67 -13.14 0.64
C HIS A 56 -2.39 -12.64 -0.04
N ASP A 57 -2.41 -11.41 -0.57
CA ASP A 57 -1.24 -10.69 -1.03
C ASP A 57 -1.25 -9.28 -0.46
N ALA A 58 -0.34 -9.01 0.47
CA ALA A 58 -0.19 -7.71 1.11
C ALA A 58 0.51 -6.67 0.21
N ALA A 59 1.11 -7.07 -0.91
CA ALA A 59 1.85 -6.18 -1.80
C ALA A 59 0.90 -5.29 -2.62
N ILE A 60 0.53 -4.15 -2.06
CA ILE A 60 -0.36 -3.13 -2.64
C ILE A 60 0.10 -2.74 -4.05
N THR A 61 1.41 -2.62 -4.29
CA THR A 61 1.95 -2.25 -5.61
C THR A 61 1.61 -3.25 -6.72
N ARG A 62 1.47 -4.55 -6.43
CA ARG A 62 1.02 -5.56 -7.41
C ARG A 62 -0.45 -5.38 -7.77
N HIS A 63 -1.28 -5.06 -6.78
CA HIS A 63 -2.70 -4.77 -7.00
C HIS A 63 -2.90 -3.51 -7.85
N ILE A 64 -2.08 -2.48 -7.62
CA ILE A 64 -2.08 -1.26 -8.44
C ILE A 64 -1.66 -1.57 -9.88
N ALA A 65 -0.58 -2.32 -10.09
CA ALA A 65 -0.13 -2.73 -11.43
C ALA A 65 -1.25 -3.47 -12.18
N ALA A 66 -1.85 -4.49 -11.56
CA ALA A 66 -2.95 -5.23 -12.16
C ALA A 66 -4.21 -4.38 -12.40
N PHE A 67 -4.49 -3.39 -11.55
CA PHE A 67 -5.59 -2.45 -11.78
C PHE A 67 -5.36 -1.60 -13.04
N LEU A 68 -4.17 -1.00 -13.18
CA LEU A 68 -3.84 -0.16 -14.33
C LEU A 68 -3.84 -0.96 -15.63
N GLN A 69 -3.33 -2.20 -15.61
CA GLN A 69 -3.43 -3.12 -16.75
C GLN A 69 -4.88 -3.36 -17.19
N ARG A 70 -5.80 -3.57 -16.23
CA ARG A 70 -7.24 -3.71 -16.55
C ARG A 70 -7.86 -2.42 -17.10
N GLN A 71 -7.25 -1.26 -16.87
CA GLN A 71 -7.67 0.03 -17.42
C GLN A 71 -6.93 0.38 -18.73
N GLY A 72 -6.29 -0.59 -19.39
CA GLY A 72 -5.59 -0.39 -20.66
C GLY A 72 -4.12 0.03 -20.52
N GLY A 73 -3.54 -0.07 -19.32
CA GLY A 73 -2.12 0.18 -19.07
C GLY A 73 -1.73 1.66 -19.01
N ALA A 74 -2.69 2.59 -19.09
CA ALA A 74 -2.42 4.02 -18.98
C ALA A 74 -1.96 4.38 -17.55
N LEU A 75 -0.83 5.07 -17.44
CA LEU A 75 -0.34 5.61 -16.18
C LEU A 75 -0.97 6.99 -15.90
N PRO A 76 -1.32 7.29 -14.65
CA PRO A 76 -1.80 8.62 -14.29
C PRO A 76 -0.68 9.65 -14.37
N ASP A 77 -1.00 10.89 -14.70
CA ASP A 77 -0.05 12.01 -14.60
C ASP A 77 0.06 12.58 -13.17
N THR A 78 -0.94 12.30 -12.34
CA THR A 78 -1.11 12.86 -11.01
C THR A 78 -1.70 11.82 -10.07
N VAL A 79 -1.18 11.75 -8.85
CA VAL A 79 -1.63 10.85 -7.79
C VAL A 79 -2.13 11.66 -6.60
N LEU A 80 -3.30 11.30 -6.08
CA LEU A 80 -3.81 11.78 -4.80
C LEU A 80 -3.80 10.61 -3.81
N LEU A 81 -3.17 10.81 -2.65
CA LEU A 81 -3.13 9.82 -1.59
C LEU A 81 -4.12 10.19 -0.48
N ASN A 82 -4.88 9.21 -0.02
CA ASN A 82 -5.87 9.35 1.05
C ASN A 82 -5.67 8.26 2.10
N GLY A 83 -5.95 8.57 3.37
CA GLY A 83 -5.89 7.63 4.48
C GLY A 83 -4.59 7.69 5.29
N GLY A 84 -4.68 7.22 6.54
CA GLY A 84 -3.63 7.41 7.55
C GLY A 84 -2.29 6.71 7.26
N VAL A 85 -2.29 5.66 6.44
CA VAL A 85 -1.06 4.96 6.01
C VAL A 85 -0.09 5.92 5.31
N PHE A 86 -0.62 6.90 4.57
CA PHE A 86 0.19 7.84 3.81
C PHE A 86 0.66 9.04 4.64
N HIS A 87 0.50 9.05 5.96
CA HIS A 87 1.29 9.94 6.83
C HIS A 87 2.78 9.56 6.82
N ALA A 88 3.11 8.30 6.56
CA ALA A 88 4.49 7.84 6.44
C ALA A 88 5.10 8.30 5.11
N GLN A 89 6.03 9.26 5.17
CA GLN A 89 6.73 9.79 3.99
C GLN A 89 7.39 8.68 3.16
N ALA A 90 8.01 7.69 3.82
CA ALA A 90 8.66 6.57 3.15
C ALA A 90 7.71 5.76 2.26
N LEU A 91 6.44 5.60 2.66
CA LEU A 91 5.43 4.88 1.86
C LEU A 91 4.97 5.71 0.67
N ARG A 92 4.83 7.04 0.84
CA ARG A 92 4.53 7.96 -0.27
C ARG A 92 5.63 7.93 -1.31
N ASP A 93 6.88 8.03 -0.88
CA ASP A 93 8.05 8.03 -1.75
C ASP A 93 8.23 6.68 -2.45
N ARG A 94 8.05 5.57 -1.72
CA ARG A 94 8.12 4.22 -2.29
C ARG A 94 7.08 4.03 -3.38
N LEU A 95 5.81 4.36 -3.13
CA LEU A 95 4.74 4.23 -4.11
C LEU A 95 5.01 5.09 -5.35
N LEU A 96 5.38 6.35 -5.15
CA LEU A 96 5.65 7.28 -6.25
C LEU A 96 6.86 6.84 -7.08
N ALA A 97 7.91 6.31 -6.44
CA ALA A 97 9.06 5.74 -7.11
C ALA A 97 8.67 4.51 -7.96
N THR A 98 7.83 3.61 -7.42
CA THR A 98 7.33 2.46 -8.17
C THR A 98 6.55 2.89 -9.42
N LEU A 99 5.60 3.83 -9.27
CA LEU A 99 4.78 4.31 -10.39
C LEU A 99 5.62 5.04 -11.44
N ARG A 100 6.58 5.86 -11.02
CA ARG A 100 7.51 6.55 -11.94
C ARG A 100 8.44 5.56 -12.65
N GLY A 101 8.84 4.48 -11.98
CA GLY A 101 9.61 3.40 -12.59
C GLY A 101 8.87 2.65 -13.70
N TRP A 102 7.53 2.76 -13.76
CA TRP A 102 6.73 2.21 -14.85
C TRP A 102 6.61 3.16 -16.04
N GLN A 103 6.97 4.44 -15.87
CA GLN A 103 6.89 5.40 -16.96
C GLN A 103 7.94 5.11 -18.03
N PRO A 104 7.62 5.33 -19.32
CA PRO A 104 8.63 5.33 -20.38
C PRO A 104 9.75 6.32 -20.06
N ALA A 105 10.96 6.01 -20.52
CA ALA A 105 12.10 6.92 -20.37
C ALA A 105 11.79 8.30 -20.96
N GLY A 106 12.06 9.37 -20.22
CA GLY A 106 11.82 10.74 -20.64
C GLY A 106 10.38 11.26 -20.49
N ALA A 107 9.45 10.44 -20.00
CA ALA A 107 8.11 10.92 -19.67
C ALA A 107 8.14 11.95 -18.52
N PRO A 108 7.24 12.96 -18.51
CA PRO A 108 7.11 13.87 -17.39
C PRO A 108 6.82 13.11 -16.09
N PRO A 109 7.44 13.47 -14.95
CA PRO A 109 7.27 12.73 -13.72
C PRO A 109 5.83 12.84 -13.20
N ILE A 110 5.28 11.71 -12.76
CA ILE A 110 3.98 11.68 -12.05
C ILE A 110 4.03 12.64 -10.87
N ARG A 111 3.05 13.54 -10.77
CA ARG A 111 2.95 14.52 -9.69
C ARG A 111 2.19 13.92 -8.50
N LEU A 112 2.68 14.15 -7.29
CA LEU A 112 1.88 13.92 -6.10
C LEU A 112 1.08 15.20 -5.82
N LEU A 113 -0.25 15.11 -5.84
CA LEU A 113 -1.10 16.21 -5.45
C LEU A 113 -0.97 16.40 -3.93
N ALA A 114 -0.28 17.47 -3.53
CA ALA A 114 -0.18 17.85 -2.14
C ALA A 114 -1.55 18.27 -1.63
N VAL A 115 -1.98 17.70 -0.51
CA VAL A 115 -3.12 18.20 0.25
C VAL A 115 -2.52 19.05 1.35
N ASP A 116 -2.84 20.35 1.38
CA ASP A 116 -2.31 21.30 2.36
C ASP A 116 -2.77 21.01 3.81
N GLU A 117 -3.63 20.00 4.02
CA GLU A 117 -4.14 19.65 5.33
C GLU A 117 -3.46 18.42 5.95
N PRO A 118 -3.10 18.47 7.24
CA PRO A 118 -2.44 17.38 7.96
C PRO A 118 -3.35 16.19 8.29
N ARG A 119 -4.54 16.07 7.67
CA ARG A 119 -5.56 15.05 7.99
C ARG A 119 -5.95 14.21 6.78
N LEU A 120 -5.00 13.42 6.28
CA LEU A 120 -5.22 12.43 5.21
C LEU A 120 -6.26 11.38 5.61
N ASP A 121 -6.35 11.07 6.90
CA ASP A 121 -7.35 10.22 7.52
C ASP A 121 -8.79 10.74 7.35
N ALA A 122 -9.00 12.05 7.39
CA ALA A 122 -10.32 12.68 7.22
C ALA A 122 -10.68 13.01 5.75
N ALA A 123 -9.75 12.81 4.81
CA ALA A 123 -9.90 13.27 3.42
C ALA A 123 -11.16 12.69 2.73
N VAL A 124 -11.46 11.42 2.97
CA VAL A 124 -12.66 10.75 2.42
C VAL A 124 -13.95 11.36 2.99
N ALA A 125 -14.01 11.56 4.31
CA ALA A 125 -15.19 12.14 4.96
C ALA A 125 -15.45 13.57 4.47
N ARG A 126 -14.39 14.37 4.32
CA ARG A 126 -14.48 15.73 3.74
C ARG A 126 -14.96 15.70 2.30
N GLY A 127 -14.42 14.79 1.48
CA GLY A 127 -14.87 14.59 0.11
C GLY A 127 -16.36 14.24 0.02
N ALA A 128 -16.86 13.39 0.91
CA ALA A 128 -18.27 13.02 0.99
C ALA A 128 -19.17 14.22 1.37
N VAL A 129 -18.75 15.03 2.36
CA VAL A 129 -19.48 16.26 2.75
C VAL A 129 -19.49 17.27 1.60
N ALA A 130 -18.34 17.52 0.98
CA ALA A 130 -18.24 18.42 -0.17
C ALA A 130 -19.13 17.95 -1.33
N TYR A 131 -19.17 16.64 -1.61
CA TYR A 131 -20.05 16.06 -2.61
C TYR A 131 -21.54 16.25 -2.25
N ALA A 132 -21.93 16.05 -0.99
CA ALA A 132 -23.29 16.29 -0.53
C ALA A 132 -23.70 17.77 -0.67
N MET A 133 -22.82 18.71 -0.30
CA MET A 133 -23.03 20.14 -0.50
C MET A 133 -23.16 20.51 -1.98
N ALA A 134 -22.35 19.90 -2.84
CA ALA A 134 -22.41 20.13 -4.29
C ALA A 134 -23.74 19.63 -4.88
N ARG A 135 -24.24 18.49 -4.40
CA ARG A 135 -25.58 17.99 -4.76
C ARG A 135 -26.70 18.89 -4.26
N ALA A 136 -26.53 19.53 -3.10
CA ALA A 136 -27.45 20.52 -2.55
C ALA A 136 -27.31 21.92 -3.20
N GLY A 137 -26.42 22.09 -4.19
CA GLY A 137 -26.19 23.38 -4.87
C GLY A 137 -25.39 24.40 -4.07
N SER A 138 -24.86 24.01 -2.91
CA SER A 138 -24.08 24.86 -1.99
C SER A 138 -22.57 24.76 -2.20
N ALA A 139 -22.11 23.99 -3.19
CA ALA A 139 -20.70 23.87 -3.57
C ALA A 139 -20.55 23.55 -5.08
N PRO A 140 -19.38 23.79 -5.69
CA PRO A 140 -19.11 23.44 -7.08
C PRO A 140 -19.32 21.94 -7.36
N ARG A 141 -19.97 21.62 -8.48
CA ARG A 141 -20.21 20.23 -8.92
C ARG A 141 -19.10 19.77 -9.85
N ILE A 142 -18.49 18.63 -9.51
CA ILE A 142 -17.61 17.91 -10.43
C ILE A 142 -18.50 17.17 -11.44
N ARG A 143 -18.30 17.45 -12.73
CA ARG A 143 -18.94 16.69 -13.81
C ARG A 143 -17.95 15.60 -14.24
N SER A 144 -18.44 14.35 -14.35
CA SER A 144 -17.70 13.23 -14.92
C SER A 144 -17.69 13.31 -16.44
#